data_AF-A0A818AZW2-F1
#
_entry.id   AF-A0A818AZW2-F1
#
_cell.length_a   1.000
_cell.length_b   1.000
_cell.length_c   1.000
_cell.angle_alpha   90.00
_cell.angle_beta   90.00
_cell.angle_gamma   90.00
#
_symmetry.space_group_name_H-M   'P 1'
#
loop_
_entity.id
_entity.type
_entity.pdbx_description
1 polymer ?
#
loop_
_entity_poly.entity_id
_entity_poly.type
_entity_poly.pdbx_seq_one_letter_code
_entity_poly.pdbx_strand_id
1 'polypeptide(L)'
;MMPKSLRSLLATIICHCYPANPLQVFEDFKENMIEDFIQQGNSAEKSLKLCVNDIRRQIQQDGFDFNQFLRSYSFEDISDREDNLVNCTVNSNNLLWNDLNSYQLLGADTILKSIV
;
A
#
# COMPACT_ATOMS: atom_id res chain seq x y z
N MET A 1 -9.43 9.40 18.49
CA MET A 1 -10.70 9.43 17.70
C MET A 1 -10.83 8.15 16.86
N MET A 2 -11.51 8.13 15.72
CA MET A 2 -11.51 7.00 14.75
C MET A 2 -10.78 7.39 13.44
N PRO A 3 -9.43 7.49 13.41
CA PRO A 3 -8.68 8.02 12.26
C PRO A 3 -8.82 7.16 11.00
N LYS A 4 -8.80 5.82 11.14
CA LYS A 4 -8.97 4.90 10.02
C LYS A 4 -10.30 5.08 9.30
N SER A 5 -11.40 5.19 10.05
CA SER A 5 -12.73 5.42 9.48
C SER A 5 -12.81 6.76 8.75
N LEU A 6 -12.12 7.79 9.26
CA LEU A 6 -12.03 9.10 8.61
C LEU A 6 -11.27 9.02 7.29
N ARG A 7 -10.14 8.29 7.24
CA ARG A 7 -9.40 8.03 5.99
C ARG A 7 -10.27 7.31 4.95
N SER A 8 -11.04 6.31 5.37
CA SER A 8 -11.97 5.60 4.48
C SER A 8 -13.11 6.47 3.98
N LEU A 9 -13.71 7.28 4.85
CA LEU A 9 -14.71 8.25 4.44
C LEU A 9 -14.17 9.22 3.39
N LEU A 10 -12.96 9.74 3.61
CA LEU A 10 -12.32 10.64 2.66
C LEU A 10 -12.10 9.95 1.30
N ALA A 11 -11.56 8.72 1.29
CA ALA A 11 -11.36 7.97 0.06
C ALA A 11 -12.67 7.78 -0.70
N THR A 12 -13.76 7.37 -0.02
CA THR A 12 -15.09 7.22 -0.63
C THR A 12 -15.62 8.53 -1.21
N ILE A 13 -15.48 9.66 -0.48
CA ILE A 13 -15.91 10.99 -0.96
C ILE A 13 -15.12 11.37 -2.22
N ILE A 14 -13.81 11.17 -2.22
CA ILE A 14 -12.94 11.48 -3.35
C ILE A 14 -13.35 10.65 -4.59
N CYS A 15 -13.57 9.34 -4.42
CA CYS A 15 -13.92 8.43 -5.53
C CYS A 15 -15.33 8.68 -6.10
N HIS A 16 -16.32 8.95 -5.24
CA HIS A 16 -17.74 8.88 -5.63
C HIS A 16 -18.49 10.21 -5.61
N CYS A 17 -18.01 11.20 -4.86
CA CYS A 17 -18.70 12.48 -4.70
C CYS A 17 -18.05 13.63 -5.47
N TYR A 18 -16.86 13.41 -6.06
CA TYR A 18 -16.12 14.40 -6.85
C TYR A 18 -16.09 15.79 -6.19
N PRO A 19 -15.50 15.92 -4.99
CA PRO A 19 -15.43 17.20 -4.30
C PRO A 19 -14.73 18.23 -5.18
N ALA A 20 -15.19 19.49 -5.13
CA ALA A 20 -14.59 20.56 -5.92
C ALA A 20 -13.11 20.82 -5.58
N ASN A 21 -12.69 20.53 -4.36
CA ASN A 21 -11.30 20.67 -3.90
C ASN A 21 -10.90 19.52 -2.94
N PRO A 22 -10.56 18.33 -3.46
CA PRO A 22 -10.18 17.17 -2.64
C PRO A 22 -8.94 17.43 -1.78
N LEU A 23 -8.01 18.24 -2.28
CA LEU A 23 -6.79 18.62 -1.56
C LEU A 23 -7.12 19.40 -0.30
N GLN A 24 -8.00 20.40 -0.38
CA GLN A 24 -8.40 21.19 0.79
C GLN A 24 -9.08 20.32 1.85
N VAL A 25 -9.97 19.42 1.45
CA VAL A 25 -10.61 18.49 2.39
C VAL A 25 -9.56 17.61 3.08
N PHE A 26 -8.56 17.13 2.35
CA PHE A 26 -7.46 16.39 2.96
C PHE A 26 -6.68 17.25 3.97
N GLU A 27 -6.31 18.49 3.62
CA GLU A 27 -5.59 19.41 4.51
C GLU A 27 -6.34 19.70 5.81
N ASP A 28 -7.64 19.95 5.71
CA ASP A 28 -8.49 20.33 6.86
C ASP A 28 -8.57 19.22 7.91
N PHE A 29 -8.44 17.95 7.48
CA PHE A 29 -8.59 16.78 8.35
C PHE A 29 -7.30 15.97 8.53
N LYS A 30 -6.17 16.37 7.93
CA LYS A 30 -4.93 15.55 7.95
C LYS A 30 -4.45 15.24 9.35
N GLU A 31 -4.53 16.20 10.28
CA GLU A 31 -4.09 16.01 11.67
C GLU A 31 -4.95 14.95 12.39
N ASN A 32 -6.26 14.94 12.11
CA ASN A 32 -7.17 13.93 12.65
C ASN A 32 -6.94 12.55 12.02
N MET A 33 -6.56 12.51 10.73
CA MET A 33 -6.30 11.27 10.00
C MET A 33 -4.96 10.63 10.33
N ILE A 34 -4.00 11.33 10.97
CA ILE A 34 -2.69 10.77 11.34
C ILE A 34 -2.59 10.37 12.82
N GLU A 35 -3.61 10.67 13.63
CA GLU A 35 -3.58 10.54 15.09
C GLU A 35 -3.20 9.11 15.55
N ASP A 36 -3.73 8.07 14.90
CA ASP A 36 -3.43 6.66 15.25
C ASP A 36 -2.00 6.28 14.92
N PHE A 37 -1.43 6.80 13.83
CA PHE A 37 -0.02 6.58 13.49
C PHE A 37 0.92 7.31 14.46
N ILE A 38 0.56 8.51 14.91
CA ILE A 38 1.32 9.23 15.94
C ILE A 38 1.27 8.46 17.27
N GLN A 39 0.11 7.93 17.66
CA GLN A 39 -0.06 7.12 18.88
C GLN A 39 0.78 5.83 18.86
N GLN A 40 1.16 5.33 17.68
CA GLN A 40 2.08 4.20 17.52
C GLN A 40 3.56 4.60 17.66
N GLY A 41 3.87 5.87 17.95
CA GLY A 41 5.24 6.38 18.13
C GLY A 41 5.92 6.86 16.86
N ASN A 42 5.20 7.03 15.75
CA ASN A 42 5.76 7.58 14.52
C ASN A 42 5.92 9.11 14.59
N SER A 43 6.88 9.67 13.85
CA SER A 43 6.97 11.12 13.65
C SER A 43 5.77 11.65 12.87
N ALA A 44 5.47 12.95 12.96
CA ALA A 44 4.39 13.57 12.19
C ALA A 44 4.56 13.36 10.67
N GLU A 45 5.79 13.48 10.16
CA GLU A 45 6.10 13.25 8.75
C GLU A 45 5.85 11.79 8.32
N LYS A 46 6.33 10.82 9.11
CA LYS A 46 6.09 9.40 8.84
C LYS A 46 4.61 9.04 8.93
N SER A 47 3.90 9.64 9.89
CA SER A 47 2.47 9.44 10.06
C SER A 47 1.66 9.98 8.89
N LEU A 48 2.03 11.15 8.36
CA LEU A 48 1.42 11.72 7.17
C LEU A 48 1.64 10.84 5.94
N LYS A 49 2.87 10.35 5.76
CA LYS A 49 3.23 9.40 4.70
C LYS A 49 2.40 8.12 4.76
N LEU A 50 2.26 7.51 5.95
CA LEU A 50 1.44 6.32 6.16
C LEU A 50 -0.05 6.57 5.88
N CYS A 51 -0.57 7.73 6.32
CA CYS A 51 -1.95 8.14 6.04
C CYS A 51 -2.22 8.27 4.54
N VAL A 52 -1.33 8.95 3.81
CA VAL A 52 -1.47 9.10 2.36
C VAL A 52 -1.38 7.74 1.65
N ASN A 53 -0.49 6.85 2.07
CA ASN A 53 -0.40 5.51 1.50
C ASN A 53 -1.65 4.66 1.77
N ASP A 54 -2.27 4.80 2.95
CA ASP A 54 -3.53 4.12 3.28
C ASP A 54 -4.68 4.62 2.38
N ILE A 55 -4.78 5.93 2.18
CA ILE A 55 -5.78 6.53 1.27
C ILE A 55 -5.51 6.11 -0.19
N ARG A 56 -4.25 6.15 -0.63
CA ARG A 56 -3.83 5.72 -1.98
C ARG A 56 -4.26 4.29 -2.26
N ARG A 57 -4.01 3.38 -1.32
CA ARG A 57 -4.41 1.97 -1.43
C ARG A 57 -5.93 1.84 -1.61
N GLN A 58 -6.73 2.57 -0.84
CA GLN A 58 -8.18 2.50 -0.91
C GLN A 58 -8.70 3.04 -2.26
N ILE A 59 -8.19 4.18 -2.72
CA ILE A 59 -8.56 4.76 -4.02
C ILE A 59 -8.19 3.81 -5.19
N GLN A 60 -7.01 3.19 -5.13
CA GLN A 60 -6.58 2.22 -6.14
C GLN A 60 -7.40 0.93 -6.12
N GLN A 61 -7.84 0.47 -4.94
CA GLN A 61 -8.74 -0.69 -4.82
C GLN A 61 -10.10 -0.42 -5.48
N ASP A 62 -10.56 0.83 -5.45
CA ASP A 62 -11.79 1.27 -6.13
C ASP A 62 -11.58 1.54 -7.64
N GLY A 63 -10.35 1.35 -8.16
CA GLY A 63 -10.02 1.48 -9.59
C GLY A 63 -9.72 2.91 -10.05
N PHE A 64 -9.55 3.85 -9.13
CA PHE A 64 -9.25 5.24 -9.44
C PHE A 64 -7.74 5.54 -9.33
N ASP A 65 -7.28 6.55 -10.08
CA ASP A 65 -5.90 7.03 -9.98
C ASP A 65 -5.77 8.10 -8.89
N PHE A 66 -5.06 7.77 -7.82
CA PHE A 66 -4.77 8.67 -6.69
C PHE A 66 -4.20 10.03 -7.13
N ASN A 67 -3.36 10.06 -8.16
CA ASN A 67 -2.70 11.28 -8.61
C ASN A 67 -3.67 12.28 -9.25
N GLN A 68 -4.88 11.85 -9.63
CA GLN A 68 -5.93 12.75 -10.10
C GLN A 68 -6.45 13.67 -8.98
N PHE A 69 -6.30 13.28 -7.72
CA PHE A 69 -6.89 13.99 -6.58
C PHE A 69 -5.85 14.64 -5.68
N LEU A 70 -4.74 13.96 -5.41
CA LEU A 70 -3.76 14.37 -4.41
C LEU A 70 -2.32 14.32 -4.95
N ARG A 71 -2.12 14.86 -6.17
CA ARG A 71 -0.83 14.88 -6.87
C ARG A 71 0.34 15.44 -6.02
N SER A 72 0.07 16.46 -5.22
CA SER A 72 1.08 17.10 -4.34
C SER A 72 1.63 16.17 -3.25
N TYR A 73 0.95 15.05 -3.00
CA TYR A 73 1.30 14.04 -2.00
C TYR A 73 1.83 12.75 -2.63
N SER A 74 2.40 12.84 -3.83
CA SER A 74 3.18 11.76 -4.41
C SER A 74 4.49 11.59 -3.65
N PHE A 75 4.43 10.93 -2.50
CA PHE A 75 5.64 10.37 -1.90
C PHE A 75 6.19 9.32 -2.85
N GLU A 76 7.49 9.43 -3.18
CA GLU A 76 8.26 8.30 -3.67
C GLU A 76 7.95 7.12 -2.76
N ASP A 77 7.53 5.99 -3.36
CA ASP A 77 7.10 4.82 -2.60
C ASP A 77 8.13 4.53 -1.54
N ILE A 78 7.73 4.73 -0.28
CA ILE A 78 8.61 4.46 0.83
C ILE A 78 8.71 2.94 0.84
N SER A 79 9.84 2.47 0.33
CA SER A 79 10.38 1.16 0.63
C SER A 79 10.75 1.11 2.12
N ASP A 80 9.77 1.32 3.00
CA ASP A 80 9.82 0.99 4.43
C ASP A 80 9.41 -0.49 4.60
N ARG A 81 9.67 -1.32 3.59
CA ARG A 81 10.11 -2.66 3.90
C ARG A 81 11.46 -2.46 4.58
N GLU A 82 11.54 -2.80 5.86
CA GLU A 82 12.74 -3.50 6.29
C GLU A 82 12.86 -4.73 5.38
N ASP A 83 13.50 -4.49 4.24
CA ASP A 83 13.98 -5.50 3.34
C ASP A 83 15.09 -6.23 4.12
N ASN A 84 14.67 -7.19 4.94
CA ASN A 84 15.27 -8.50 4.85
C ASN A 84 14.97 -9.03 3.43
N LEU A 85 15.53 -8.36 2.41
CA LEU A 85 15.69 -8.93 1.09
C LEU A 85 16.57 -10.13 1.36
N VAL A 86 15.96 -11.31 1.42
CA VAL A 86 16.69 -12.52 1.11
C VAL A 86 17.26 -12.23 -0.26
N ASN A 87 18.58 -12.00 -0.32
CA ASN A 87 19.29 -11.82 -1.56
C ASN A 87 19.15 -13.15 -2.30
N CYS A 88 18.09 -13.28 -3.09
CA CYS A 88 17.91 -14.38 -4.00
C CYS A 88 18.85 -14.13 -5.17
N THR A 89 20.16 -14.15 -4.92
CA THR A 89 21.15 -14.37 -5.95
C THR A 89 20.82 -15.73 -6.52
N VAL A 90 20.08 -15.75 -7.64
CA VAL A 90 19.83 -16.95 -8.41
C VAL A 90 21.17 -17.37 -8.97
N ASN A 91 21.89 -18.18 -8.19
CA ASN A 91 22.97 -18.98 -8.72
C ASN A 91 22.30 -19.95 -9.68
N SER A 92 22.45 -19.74 -10.98
CA SER A 92 21.86 -20.58 -12.02
C SER A 92 22.23 -22.07 -11.91
N ASN A 93 23.21 -22.39 -11.05
CA ASN A 93 23.65 -23.76 -10.76
C ASN A 93 22.96 -24.39 -9.52
N ASN A 94 22.19 -23.62 -8.74
CA ASN A 94 21.33 -24.14 -7.67
C ASN A 94 19.87 -23.99 -8.12
N LEU A 95 19.44 -24.92 -8.98
CA LEU A 95 18.03 -25.11 -9.26
C LEU A 95 17.34 -25.53 -7.96
N LEU A 96 16.71 -24.55 -7.30
CA LEU A 96 15.84 -24.65 -6.12
C LEU A 96 14.74 -25.73 -6.22
N TRP A 97 14.56 -26.37 -7.39
CA TRP A 97 13.63 -27.46 -7.64
C TRP A 97 13.89 -28.70 -6.78
N ASN A 98 15.15 -29.01 -6.47
CA ASN A 98 15.50 -30.18 -5.65
C ASN A 98 15.27 -29.95 -4.15
N ASP A 99 15.09 -28.69 -3.73
CA ASP A 99 14.90 -28.31 -2.32
C ASP A 99 13.41 -28.11 -1.96
N LEU A 100 12.51 -28.28 -2.94
CA LEU A 100 11.07 -28.16 -2.70
C LEU A 100 10.55 -29.36 -1.93
N ASN A 101 9.74 -29.11 -0.90
CA ASN A 101 8.99 -30.17 -0.25
C ASN A 101 7.85 -30.68 -1.18
N SER A 102 7.26 -31.83 -0.83
CA SER A 102 6.26 -32.50 -1.65
C SER A 102 5.03 -31.63 -1.98
N TYR A 103 4.60 -30.75 -1.08
CA TYR A 103 3.49 -29.83 -1.32
C TYR A 103 3.86 -28.69 -2.27
N GLN A 104 5.07 -28.14 -2.13
CA GLN A 104 5.58 -27.09 -3.01
C GLN A 104 5.80 -27.59 -4.42
N LEU A 105 6.33 -28.81 -4.56
CA LEU A 105 6.53 -29.46 -5.86
C LEU A 105 5.18 -29.66 -6.56
N LEU A 106 4.16 -30.19 -5.85
CA LEU A 106 2.81 -30.36 -6.39
C LEU A 106 2.19 -29.03 -6.84
N GLY A 107 2.36 -27.97 -6.05
CA GLY A 107 1.91 -26.63 -6.40
C GLY A 107 2.57 -26.09 -7.66
N ALA A 108 3.90 -26.21 -7.75
CA ALA A 108 4.66 -25.79 -8.93
C ALA A 108 4.24 -26.57 -10.19
N ASP A 109 4.05 -27.89 -10.06
CA ASP A 109 3.66 -28.77 -11.15
C ASP A 109 2.23 -28.46 -11.65
N THR A 110 1.33 -28.10 -10.74
CA THR A 110 -0.04 -27.67 -11.06
C THR A 110 -0.06 -26.35 -11.83
N ILE A 111 0.78 -25.40 -11.44
CA ILE A 111 0.92 -24.11 -12.13
C ILE A 111 1.52 -24.30 -13.53
N LEU A 112 2.55 -25.13 -13.66
CA LEU A 112 3.16 -25.39 -14.98
C LEU A 112 2.16 -26.07 -15.93
N LYS A 113 1.34 -27.00 -15.41
CA LYS A 113 0.28 -27.67 -16.17
C LYS A 113 -0.89 -26.76 -16.57
N SER A 114 -1.06 -25.60 -15.95
CA SER A 114 -2.13 -24.67 -16.33
C SER A 114 -1.72 -23.67 -17.42
N ILE A 115 -0.43 -23.64 -17.77
CA ILE A 115 0.15 -22.72 -18.76
C ILE A 115 0.35 -23.42 -20.13
N VAL A 116 0.22 -24.75 -20.18
CA VAL A 116 0.29 -25.60 -21.39
C VAL A 116 -1.09 -26.15 -21.71
#